data_AF-A0A534NCT9-F1
#
_entry.id   AF-A0A534NCT9-F1
#
_cell.length_a   1.000
_cell.length_b   1.000
_cell.length_c   1.000
_cell.angle_alpha   90.00
_cell.angle_beta   90.00
_cell.angle_gamma   90.00
#
_symmetry.space_group_name_H-M   'P 1'
#
loop_
_entity.id
_entity.type
_entity.pdbx_description
1 polymer ?
#
loop_
_entity_poly.entity_id
_entity_poly.type
_entity_poly.pdbx_seq_one_letter_code
_entity_poly.pdbx_strand_id
1 'polypeptide(L)' 'MKKFTAELFGTFAVVFAGTGAIITNDLSGGAVTHVGISLTFGLI' A
#
# COMPACT_ATOMS: atom_id res chain seq x y z
N MET A 1 -10.38 -11.08 -20.26
CA MET A 1 -8.96 -10.68 -20.05
C MET A 1 -8.83 -9.37 -19.26
N LYS A 2 -9.36 -8.24 -19.74
CA LYS A 2 -9.24 -6.91 -19.07
C LYS A 2 -9.56 -6.88 -17.57
N LYS A 3 -10.61 -7.61 -17.14
CA LYS A 3 -10.99 -7.73 -15.72
C LYS A 3 -9.89 -8.39 -14.88
N PHE A 4 -9.41 -9.57 -15.29
CA PHE A 4 -8.34 -10.27 -14.57
C PHE A 4 -7.05 -9.45 -14.47
N THR A 5 -6.72 -8.68 -15.51
CA THR A 5 -5.58 -7.76 -15.49
C THR A 5 -5.79 -6.65 -14.45
N ALA A 6 -6.99 -6.06 -14.37
CA ALA A 6 -7.31 -5.05 -13.36
C ALA A 6 -7.24 -5.62 -11.93
N GLU A 7 -7.77 -6.82 -11.70
CA GLU A 7 -7.71 -7.49 -10.39
C GLU A 7 -6.25 -7.77 -9.98
N LEU A 8 -5.41 -8.19 -10.92
CA LEU A 8 -3.98 -8.44 -10.69
C LEU A 8 -3.26 -7.15 -10.28
N PHE A 9 -3.46 -6.06 -11.02
CA PHE A 9 -2.81 -4.79 -10.71
C PHE A 9 -3.31 -4.15 -9.43
N GLY A 10 -4.62 -4.19 -9.16
CA GLY A 10 -5.19 -3.68 -7.91
C GLY A 10 -4.67 -4.44 -6.69
N THR A 11 -4.71 -5.78 -6.74
CA THR A 11 -4.21 -6.62 -5.65
C THR A 11 -2.72 -6.45 -5.45
N PHE A 12 -1.94 -6.39 -6.53
CA PHE A 12 -0.51 -6.12 -6.46
C PHE A 12 -0.23 -4.75 -5.84
N ALA A 13 -0.92 -3.71 -6.30
CA ALA A 13 -0.73 -2.35 -5.81
C ALA A 13 -1.04 -2.24 -4.30
N VAL A 14 -2.16 -2.81 -3.84
CA VAL A 14 -2.56 -2.70 -2.42
C VAL A 14 -1.56 -3.41 -1.49
N VAL A 15 -1.08 -4.59 -1.88
CA VAL A 15 -0.09 -5.33 -1.07
C VAL A 15 1.27 -4.67 -1.12
N PHE A 16 1.74 -4.26 -2.31
CA PHE A 16 3.05 -3.63 -2.47
C PHE A 16 3.12 -2.28 -1.76
N ALA A 17 2.18 -1.38 -2.03
CA ALA A 17 2.19 -0.05 -1.43
C ALA A 17 1.86 -0.10 0.07
N GLY A 18 0.90 -0.93 0.48
CA GLY A 18 0.48 -1.04 1.87
C GLY A 18 1.58 -1.60 2.79
N THR A 19 2.16 -2.75 2.42
CA THR A 19 3.30 -3.31 3.19
C THR A 19 4.55 -2.44 3.08
N GLY A 20 4.77 -1.83 1.91
CA GLY A 20 5.84 -0.85 1.69
C GLY A 20 5.72 0.34 2.65
N ALA A 21 4.52 0.90 2.84
CA ALA A 21 4.29 2.01 3.77
C ALA A 21 4.62 1.64 5.23
N ILE A 22 4.37 0.40 5.65
CA ILE A 22 4.73 -0.10 6.99
C ILE A 22 6.26 -0.13 7.13
N ILE A 23 6.97 -0.71 6.17
CA ILE A 23 8.43 -0.82 6.20
C ILE A 23 9.09 0.56 6.08
N THR A 24 8.58 1.44 5.22
CA THR A 24 9.04 2.83 5.13
C THR A 24 8.82 3.59 6.44
N ASN A 25 7.69 3.37 7.11
CA ASN A 25 7.44 3.96 8.41
C ASN A 25 8.47 3.50 9.46
N ASP A 26 8.81 2.21 9.46
CA ASP A 26 9.83 1.64 10.35
C ASP A 26 11.22 2.22 10.07
N LEU A 27 11.66 2.19 8.80
CA LEU A 27 12.94 2.74 8.36
C LEU A 27 13.08 4.25 8.60
N SER A 28 11.97 4.99 8.53
CA SER A 28 11.94 6.44 8.72
C SER A 28 11.72 6.86 10.18
N GLY A 29 11.73 5.93 11.14
CA GLY A 29 11.55 6.24 12.57
C GLY A 29 10.15 6.76 12.92
N GLY A 30 9.11 6.32 12.20
CA GLY A 30 7.72 6.68 12.48
C GLY A 30 7.20 7.91 11.72
N ALA A 31 7.90 8.40 10.70
CA ALA A 31 7.50 9.61 9.95
C ALA A 31 6.15 9.51 9.22
N VAL A 32 5.73 8.31 8.79
CA VAL A 32 4.47 8.11 8.04
C VAL A 32 3.27 8.04 8.97
N THR A 33 3.46 7.51 10.19
CA THR A 33 2.45 7.29 11.22
C THR A 33 1.33 6.30 10.82
N HIS A 34 0.52 5.89 11.79
CA HIS A 34 -0.61 4.98 11.57
C HIS A 34 -1.64 5.52 10.55
N VAL A 35 -1.85 6.85 10.53
CA VAL A 35 -2.79 7.49 9.62
C VAL A 35 -2.29 7.40 8.17
N GLY A 36 -0.99 7.65 7.94
CA GLY A 36 -0.40 7.56 6.61
C GLY A 36 -0.46 6.14 6.05
N ILE A 37 -0.15 5.14 6.87
CA ILE A 37 -0.25 3.71 6.48
C ILE A 37 -1.71 3.36 6.13
N SER A 38 -2.68 3.79 6.94
CA SER A 38 -4.10 3.52 6.71
C SER A 38 -4.59 4.17 5.40
N LEU A 39 -4.12 5.38 5.08
CA LEU A 39 -4.43 6.05 3.82
C LEU A 39 -3.85 5.30 2.61
N THR A 40 -2.63 4.75 2.70
CA THR A 40 -2.03 3.98 1.60
C THR A 40 -2.85 2.73 1.25
N PHE A 41 -3.44 2.05 2.23
CA PHE A 41 -4.33 0.92 1.99
C PHE A 41 -5.70 1.34 1.44
N GLY A 42 -6.23 2.50 1.85
CA GLY A 42 -7.58 2.94 1.48
C GLY A 42 -7.70 3.71 0.16
N LEU A 43 -6.59 4.23 -0.38
CA LEU A 43 -6.56 5.03 -1.62
C LEU A 43 -6.44 4.21 -2.91
N ILE A 44 -6.02 2.95 -2.79
CA ILE A 44 -5.88 1.99 -3.90
C ILE A 44 -7.19 1.22 -4.03
#